data_AF-A0A525IHW4-F1
#
_entry.id   AF-A0A525IHW4-F1
#
_cell.length_a   1.000
_cell.length_b   1.000
_cell.length_c   1.000
_cell.angle_alpha   90.00
_cell.angle_beta   90.00
_cell.angle_gamma   90.00
#
_symmetry.space_group_name_H-M   'P 1'
#
loop_
_entity.id
_entity.type
_entity.pdbx_description
1 polymer ?
#
loop_
_entity_poly.entity_id
_entity_poly.type
_entity_poly.pdbx_seq_one_letter_code
_entity_poly.pdbx_strand_id
1 'polypeptide(L)'
;MGELSPSDLVVKRERVEKALRSKRSSPQLERIETDLHGEVVLCCANAQLRDTLRRNGLQLVATHSAFARMRDNKEIARMLTEHAAIYDLLLAGDKSGAMAALEGHIRRALEPNIDRLKRVDRMPASLETPYLFKT
;
A
#
# COMPACT_ATOMS: atom_id res chain seq x y z
N MET A 1 -7.55 12.00 -18.48
CA MET A 1 -8.28 11.47 -17.31
C MET A 1 -8.03 9.98 -17.32
N GLY A 2 -7.44 9.40 -16.27
CA GLY A 2 -6.95 8.02 -16.32
C GLY A 2 -8.13 7.06 -16.33
N GLU A 3 -8.24 6.25 -17.37
CA GLU A 3 -9.08 5.06 -17.37
C GLU A 3 -8.19 3.87 -17.00
N LEU A 4 -8.68 2.95 -16.18
CA LEU A 4 -7.92 1.74 -15.84
C LEU A 4 -7.91 0.83 -17.06
N SER A 5 -6.78 0.77 -17.76
CA SER A 5 -6.60 -0.16 -18.87
C SER A 5 -6.54 -1.61 -18.34
N PRO A 6 -7.33 -2.54 -18.90
CA PRO A 6 -7.22 -3.96 -18.56
C PRO A 6 -5.81 -4.50 -18.75
N SER A 7 -5.08 -4.06 -19.79
CA SER A 7 -3.69 -4.47 -20.02
C SER A 7 -2.77 -4.05 -18.87
N ASP A 8 -2.98 -2.86 -18.32
CA ASP A 8 -2.16 -2.34 -17.23
C ASP A 8 -2.45 -3.08 -15.92
N LEU A 9 -3.73 -3.43 -15.68
CA LEU A 9 -4.13 -4.24 -14.54
C LEU A 9 -3.50 -5.65 -14.60
N VAL A 10 -3.46 -6.27 -15.79
CA VAL A 10 -2.78 -7.57 -15.98
C VAL A 10 -1.30 -7.47 -15.61
N VAL A 11 -0.58 -6.46 -16.13
CA VAL A 11 0.85 -6.26 -15.83
C VAL A 11 1.10 -6.07 -14.32
N LYS A 12 0.23 -5.31 -13.63
CA LYS A 12 0.31 -5.10 -12.18
C LYS A 12 0.05 -6.40 -11.40
N ARG A 13 -0.96 -7.16 -11.81
CA ARG A 13 -1.32 -8.47 -11.23
C ARG A 13 -0.19 -9.48 -11.39
N GLU A 14 0.43 -9.57 -12.57
CA GLU A 14 1.59 -10.43 -12.82
C GLU A 14 2.80 -10.08 -11.94
N ARG A 15 3.02 -8.78 -11.67
CA ARG A 15 4.09 -8.34 -10.76
C ARG A 15 3.87 -8.84 -9.33
N VAL A 16 2.64 -8.79 -8.84
CA VAL A 16 2.26 -9.36 -7.54
C VAL A 16 2.47 -10.87 -7.51
N GLU A 17 2.01 -11.57 -8.55
CA GLU A 17 2.17 -13.01 -8.71
C GLU A 17 3.63 -13.46 -8.71
N LYS A 18 4.49 -12.72 -9.43
CA LYS A 18 5.93 -12.96 -9.42
C LYS A 18 6.52 -12.76 -8.02
N ALA A 19 6.12 -11.70 -7.33
CA ALA A 19 6.58 -11.43 -5.97
C ALA A 19 6.12 -12.52 -4.98
N LEU A 20 4.95 -13.12 -5.14
CA LEU A 20 4.50 -14.23 -4.31
C LEU A 20 5.46 -15.45 -4.41
N ARG A 21 5.98 -15.74 -5.60
CA ARG A 21 6.80 -16.93 -5.90
C ARG A 21 8.30 -16.78 -5.64
N SER A 22 8.82 -15.56 -5.51
CA SER A 22 10.27 -15.32 -5.39
C SER A 22 10.66 -14.60 -4.11
N LYS A 23 11.97 -14.58 -3.81
CA LYS A 23 12.53 -13.67 -2.81
C LYS A 23 12.28 -12.22 -3.27
N ARG A 24 11.83 -11.37 -2.35
CA ARG A 24 11.35 -10.02 -2.61
C ARG A 24 12.37 -9.00 -2.14
N SER A 25 12.65 -7.99 -2.95
CA SER A 25 13.43 -6.83 -2.53
C SER A 25 12.50 -5.70 -2.05
N SER A 26 13.02 -4.80 -1.21
CA SER A 26 12.26 -3.63 -0.76
C SER A 26 11.73 -2.77 -1.92
N PRO A 27 12.52 -2.49 -2.98
CA PRO A 27 12.02 -1.73 -4.14
C PRO A 27 10.90 -2.44 -4.91
N GLN A 28 10.90 -3.77 -4.95
CA GLN A 28 9.82 -4.53 -5.58
C GLN A 28 8.50 -4.38 -4.82
N LEU A 29 8.55 -4.44 -3.48
CA LEU A 29 7.37 -4.25 -2.64
C LEU A 29 6.84 -2.83 -2.77
N GLU A 30 7.73 -1.83 -2.75
CA GLU A 30 7.36 -0.42 -2.95
C GLU A 30 6.69 -0.18 -4.30
N ARG A 31 7.18 -0.83 -5.37
CA ARG A 31 6.53 -0.74 -6.66
C ARG A 31 5.12 -1.32 -6.65
N ILE A 32 4.92 -2.47 -6.01
CA ILE A 32 3.61 -3.12 -5.89
C ILE A 32 2.62 -2.24 -5.10
N GLU A 33 3.08 -1.61 -4.04
CA GLU A 33 2.27 -0.65 -3.26
C GLU A 33 1.89 0.57 -4.10
N THR A 34 2.85 1.11 -4.86
CA THR A 34 2.62 2.23 -5.78
C THR A 34 1.60 1.88 -6.86
N ASP A 35 1.69 0.67 -7.42
CA ASP A 35 0.77 0.18 -8.44
C ASP A 35 -0.68 0.18 -7.94
N LEU A 36 -0.94 -0.34 -6.73
CA LEU A 36 -2.30 -0.41 -6.21
C LEU A 36 -2.76 0.95 -5.67
N HIS A 37 -2.03 1.51 -4.71
CA HIS A 37 -2.49 2.69 -3.98
C HIS A 37 -2.25 4.00 -4.73
N GLY A 38 -1.16 4.10 -5.49
CA GLY A 38 -0.77 5.31 -6.21
C GLY A 38 -1.36 5.40 -7.61
N GLU A 39 -1.46 4.29 -8.33
CA GLU A 39 -1.86 4.29 -9.74
C GLU A 39 -3.29 3.80 -9.95
N VAL A 40 -3.76 2.80 -9.19
CA VAL A 40 -5.13 2.27 -9.33
C VAL A 40 -6.14 3.03 -8.46
N VAL A 41 -5.91 3.13 -7.16
CA VAL A 41 -6.86 3.79 -6.23
C VAL A 41 -7.00 5.29 -6.54
N LEU A 42 -5.92 5.95 -6.95
CA LEU A 42 -5.97 7.37 -7.33
C LEU A 42 -6.54 7.61 -8.74
N CYS A 43 -6.88 6.55 -9.48
CA CYS A 43 -7.57 6.62 -10.76
C CYS A 43 -9.08 6.91 -10.57
N CYS A 44 -9.42 7.81 -9.64
CA CYS A 44 -10.79 8.22 -9.37
C CYS A 44 -11.08 9.59 -9.99
N ALA A 45 -12.31 9.78 -10.48
CA ALA A 45 -12.73 11.04 -11.10
C ALA A 45 -12.87 12.19 -10.09
N ASN A 46 -13.15 11.87 -8.82
CA ASN A 46 -13.34 12.84 -7.75
C ASN A 46 -12.00 13.43 -7.31
N ALA A 47 -11.69 14.64 -7.78
CA ALA A 47 -10.42 15.32 -7.50
C ALA A 47 -10.21 15.59 -6.00
N GLN A 48 -11.25 15.93 -5.25
CA GLN A 48 -11.15 16.19 -3.81
C GLN A 48 -10.83 14.91 -3.03
N LEU A 49 -11.49 13.80 -3.37
CA LEU A 49 -11.17 12.50 -2.80
C LEU A 49 -9.74 12.09 -3.13
N ARG A 50 -9.33 12.24 -4.39
CA ARG A 50 -7.96 11.93 -4.84
C ARG A 50 -6.91 12.74 -4.08
N ASP A 51 -7.13 14.04 -3.90
CA ASP A 51 -6.20 14.89 -3.15
C ASP A 51 -6.15 14.54 -1.66
N THR A 52 -7.29 14.20 -1.08
CA THR A 52 -7.36 13.67 0.30
C THR A 52 -6.56 12.38 0.41
N LEU A 53 -6.75 11.44 -0.52
CA LEU A 53 -6.02 10.18 -0.56
C LEU A 53 -4.53 10.37 -0.83
N ARG A 54 -4.11 11.35 -1.63
CA ARG A 54 -2.67 11.65 -1.85
C ARG A 54 -2.00 12.19 -0.59
N ARG A 55 -2.65 13.12 0.11
CA ARG A 55 -2.12 13.74 1.33
C ARG A 55 -1.99 12.73 2.48
N ASN A 56 -2.95 11.81 2.59
CA ASN A 56 -2.94 10.77 3.62
C ASN A 56 -2.18 9.50 3.19
N GLY A 57 -2.17 9.20 1.89
CA GLY A 57 -1.56 8.01 1.29
C GLY A 57 -0.03 8.00 1.38
N LEU A 58 0.60 9.17 1.49
CA LEU A 58 2.02 9.28 1.81
C LEU A 58 2.36 8.60 3.15
N GLN A 59 1.47 8.63 4.14
CA GLN A 59 1.69 7.91 5.40
C GLN A 59 1.49 6.40 5.28
N LEU A 60 0.60 5.93 4.40
CA LEU A 60 0.35 4.50 4.14
C LEU A 60 1.44 3.86 3.26
N VAL A 61 1.87 4.53 2.19
CA VAL A 61 2.94 4.03 1.31
C VAL A 61 4.31 4.14 2.01
N ALA A 62 4.57 5.23 2.74
CA ALA A 62 5.82 5.38 3.50
C ALA A 62 5.89 4.46 4.72
N THR A 63 4.77 4.11 5.36
CA THR A 63 4.79 3.04 6.38
C THR A 63 5.18 1.72 5.73
N HIS A 64 4.66 1.39 4.55
CA HIS A 64 4.98 0.10 3.92
C HIS A 64 6.45 0.00 3.49
N SER A 65 7.08 1.07 3.00
CA SER A 65 8.51 1.09 2.64
C SER A 65 9.44 1.20 3.87
N ALA A 66 9.17 2.10 4.81
CA ALA A 66 9.98 2.26 6.02
C ALA A 66 9.92 1.02 6.93
N PHE A 67 8.78 0.33 6.95
CA PHE A 67 8.58 -0.89 7.73
C PHE A 67 8.74 -2.19 6.94
N ALA A 68 9.13 -2.15 5.66
CA ALA A 68 9.36 -3.37 4.87
C ALA A 68 10.36 -4.32 5.55
N ARG A 69 11.37 -3.76 6.23
CA ARG A 69 12.35 -4.51 7.05
C ARG A 69 11.79 -5.06 8.37
N MET A 70 10.67 -4.51 8.85
CA MET A 70 10.01 -4.88 10.11
C MET A 70 8.76 -5.74 9.90
N ARG A 71 8.39 -6.05 8.65
CA ARG A 71 7.30 -7.00 8.34
C ARG A 71 7.84 -8.42 8.35
N ASP A 72 7.09 -9.33 8.99
CA ASP A 72 7.33 -10.75 8.79
C ASP A 72 6.92 -11.18 7.38
N ASN A 73 7.50 -12.28 6.89
CA ASN A 73 7.25 -12.80 5.55
C ASN A 73 5.80 -13.26 5.32
N LYS A 74 5.08 -13.67 6.37
CA LYS A 74 3.67 -14.11 6.30
C LYS A 74 2.76 -12.91 6.06
N GLU A 75 2.99 -11.80 6.72
CA GLU A 75 2.22 -10.57 6.54
C GLU A 75 2.44 -9.99 5.13
N ILE A 76 3.69 -10.03 4.63
CA ILE A 76 3.97 -9.64 3.24
C ILE A 76 3.24 -10.58 2.27
N ALA A 77 3.28 -11.89 2.49
CA ALA A 77 2.58 -12.84 1.62
C ALA A 77 1.06 -12.59 1.62
N ARG A 78 0.47 -12.36 2.80
CA ARG A 78 -0.95 -12.06 2.95
C ARG A 78 -1.36 -10.79 2.18
N MET A 79 -0.60 -9.71 2.37
CA MET A 79 -0.80 -8.45 1.66
C MET A 79 -0.74 -8.64 0.13
N LEU A 80 0.24 -9.40 -0.37
CA LEU A 80 0.34 -9.71 -1.80
C LEU A 80 -0.86 -10.52 -2.31
N THR A 81 -1.32 -11.53 -1.57
CA THR A 81 -2.51 -12.31 -1.94
C THR A 81 -3.76 -11.44 -2.02
N GLU A 82 -3.92 -10.48 -1.12
CA GLU A 82 -5.05 -9.55 -1.18
C GLU A 82 -4.96 -8.58 -2.36
N HIS A 83 -3.75 -8.09 -2.69
CA HIS A 83 -3.55 -7.27 -3.89
C HIS A 83 -3.93 -8.06 -5.15
N ALA A 84 -3.50 -9.32 -5.26
CA ALA A 84 -3.87 -10.21 -6.37
C ALA A 84 -5.39 -10.37 -6.48
N ALA A 85 -6.07 -10.62 -5.37
CA ALA A 85 -7.53 -10.75 -5.34
C ALA A 85 -8.25 -9.47 -5.80
N ILE A 86 -7.77 -8.29 -5.39
CA ILE A 86 -8.32 -7.01 -5.86
C ILE A 86 -8.15 -6.86 -7.38
N TYR A 87 -6.97 -7.18 -7.93
CA TYR A 87 -6.75 -7.13 -9.36
C TYR A 87 -7.63 -8.13 -10.14
N ASP A 88 -7.78 -9.35 -9.62
CA ASP A 88 -8.63 -10.37 -10.25
C ASP A 88 -10.10 -9.91 -10.32
N LEU A 89 -10.61 -9.26 -9.26
CA LEU A 89 -11.96 -8.67 -9.24
C LEU A 89 -12.11 -7.50 -10.21
N LEU A 90 -11.11 -6.62 -10.29
CA LEU A 90 -11.09 -5.51 -11.25
C LEU A 90 -11.07 -6.02 -12.70
N LEU A 91 -10.27 -7.05 -12.99
CA LEU A 91 -10.19 -7.68 -14.31
C LEU A 91 -11.49 -8.41 -14.70
N ALA A 92 -12.20 -8.97 -13.72
CA ALA A 92 -13.52 -9.56 -13.92
C ALA A 92 -14.64 -8.51 -14.07
N GLY A 93 -14.34 -7.22 -13.89
CA GLY A 93 -15.33 -6.13 -13.91
C GLY A 93 -16.19 -6.05 -12.66
N ASP A 94 -15.90 -6.84 -11.61
CA ASP A 94 -16.62 -6.81 -10.33
C ASP A 94 -16.12 -5.65 -9.46
N LYS A 95 -16.67 -4.47 -9.75
CA LYS A 95 -16.34 -3.24 -9.02
C LYS A 95 -16.72 -3.33 -7.54
N SER A 96 -17.87 -3.93 -7.23
CA SER A 96 -18.35 -4.01 -5.84
C SER A 96 -17.47 -4.95 -5.01
N GLY A 97 -17.12 -6.11 -5.56
CA GLY A 97 -16.18 -7.04 -4.94
C GLY A 97 -14.81 -6.39 -4.75
N ALA A 98 -14.27 -5.71 -5.77
CA ALA A 98 -12.98 -5.04 -5.67
C ALA A 98 -12.97 -3.95 -4.57
N MET A 99 -14.05 -3.18 -4.44
CA MET A 99 -14.20 -2.19 -3.37
C MET A 99 -14.22 -2.83 -1.99
N ALA A 100 -15.01 -3.90 -1.79
CA ALA A 100 -15.08 -4.61 -0.52
C ALA A 100 -13.73 -5.26 -0.15
N ALA A 101 -13.03 -5.85 -1.14
CA ALA A 101 -11.71 -6.43 -0.95
C ALA A 101 -10.67 -5.37 -0.55
N LEU A 102 -10.68 -4.19 -1.21
CA LEU A 102 -9.81 -3.08 -0.86
C LEU A 102 -10.09 -2.54 0.55
N GLU A 103 -11.36 -2.38 0.92
CA GLU A 103 -11.74 -1.94 2.26
C GLU A 103 -11.27 -2.95 3.33
N GLY A 104 -11.50 -4.24 3.11
CA GLY A 104 -11.01 -5.29 3.98
C GLY A 104 -9.49 -5.26 4.12
N HIS A 105 -8.79 -5.04 3.00
CA HIS A 105 -7.35 -4.88 3.00
C HIS A 105 -6.89 -3.69 3.86
N ILE A 106 -7.49 -2.51 3.69
CA ILE A 106 -7.12 -1.31 4.46
C ILE A 106 -7.41 -1.51 5.95
N ARG A 107 -8.57 -2.05 6.30
CA ARG A 107 -8.96 -2.29 7.71
C ARG A 107 -8.03 -3.28 8.39
N ARG A 108 -7.66 -4.39 7.73
CA ARG A 108 -6.72 -5.36 8.30
C ARG A 108 -5.30 -4.79 8.42
N ALA A 109 -4.88 -3.89 7.54
CA ALA A 109 -3.57 -3.23 7.64
C ALA A 109 -3.46 -2.33 8.88
N LEU A 110 -4.58 -1.90 9.46
CA LEU A 110 -4.63 -0.88 10.51
C LEU A 110 -3.89 -1.31 11.78
N GLU A 111 -4.33 -2.41 12.42
CA GLU A 111 -3.77 -2.83 13.71
C GLU A 111 -2.27 -3.17 13.64
N PRO A 112 -1.79 -3.96 12.66
CA PRO A 112 -0.36 -4.26 12.55
C PRO A 112 0.48 -3.01 12.29
N ASN A 113 -0.04 -2.03 11.55
CA ASN A 113 0.67 -0.78 11.32
C ASN A 113 0.68 0.12 12.56
N ILE A 114 -0.41 0.20 13.32
CA ILE A 114 -0.44 0.91 14.61
C ILE A 114 0.58 0.29 15.57
N ASP A 115 0.62 -1.03 15.68
CA ASP A 115 1.56 -1.70 16.58
C ASP A 115 3.02 -1.58 16.12
N ARG A 116 3.28 -1.43 14.82
CA ARG A 116 4.62 -1.07 14.33
C ARG A 116 4.98 0.36 14.71
N LEU A 117 4.07 1.31 14.51
CA LEU A 117 4.29 2.71 14.87
C LEU A 117 4.60 2.87 16.37
N LYS A 118 3.91 2.11 17.24
CA LYS A 118 4.20 2.07 18.69
C LYS A 118 5.60 1.53 19.03
N ARG A 119 6.18 0.72 18.15
CA ARG A 119 7.51 0.08 18.30
C ARG A 119 8.63 0.87 17.61
N VAL A 120 8.31 1.95 16.92
CA VAL A 120 9.33 2.89 16.46
C VAL A 120 9.86 3.58 17.71
N ASP A 121 11.12 3.31 18.04
CA ASP A 121 11.78 3.95 19.17
C ASP A 121 11.72 5.48 19.04
N ARG A 122 11.73 6.16 20.19
CA ARG A 122 11.92 7.61 20.22
C ARG A 122 13.20 7.95 19.46
N MET A 123 13.12 9.04 18.70
CA MET A 123 14.28 9.57 17.98
C MET A 123 15.46 9.68 18.96
N PRO A 124 16.65 9.17 18.62
CA PRO A 124 17.82 9.28 19.48
C PRO A 124 18.03 10.75 19.88
N ALA A 125 18.37 11.01 21.15
CA ALA A 125 18.60 12.38 21.63
C ALA A 125 19.62 13.17 20.77
N SER A 126 20.56 12.47 20.13
CA SER A 126 21.54 13.05 19.20
C SER A 126 20.95 13.57 17.89
N LEU A 127 19.72 13.17 17.56
CA LEU A 127 18.95 13.61 16.38
C LEU A 127 17.77 14.52 16.77
N GLU A 128 17.57 14.79 18.07
CA GLU A 128 16.62 15.80 18.55
C GLU A 128 17.11 17.20 18.18
N THR A 129 16.69 17.68 17.02
CA THR A 129 16.99 19.05 16.61
C THR A 129 16.10 20.03 17.37
N PRO A 130 16.65 21.16 17.90
CA PRO A 130 15.91 22.06 18.79
C PRO A 130 14.61 22.64 18.23
N TYR A 131 14.48 22.68 16.91
CA TYR A 131 13.33 23.27 16.21
C TYR A 131 12.16 22.30 15.97
N LEU A 132 12.26 21.04 16.41
CA LEU A 132 11.19 20.04 16.27
C LEU A 132 10.24 19.98 17.49
N PHE A 133 10.49 20.75 18.55
CA PHE A 133 9.56 20.89 19.67
C PHE A 133 8.63 22.08 19.45
N LYS A 134 7.31 21.86 19.51
CA LYS A 134 6.34 22.92 19.78
C LYS A 134 6.25 23.10 21.30
N THR A 135 6.56 24.30 21.78
CA THR A 135 6.19 24.82 23.11
C THR A 135 4.73 24.60 23.43
#